data_AF-A0A816PCK9-F1
#
_entry.id   AF-A0A816PCK9-F1
#
_cell.length_a   1.000
_cell.length_b   1.000
_cell.length_c   1.000
_cell.angle_alpha   90.00
_cell.angle_beta   90.00
_cell.angle_gamma   90.00
#
_symmetry.space_group_name_H-M   'P 1'
#
loop_
_entity.id
_entity.type
_entity.pdbx_description
1 polymer ?
#
loop_
_entity_poly.entity_id
_entity_poly.type
_entity_poly.pdbx_seq_one_letter_code
_entity_poly.pdbx_strand_id
1 'polypeptide(L)'
;MSNQQIYGFIQLITCIPPTDQQSSDPAYIPQLTINPIATATLAEEFESPISIFVYMGNLGAGKSKLASLTVASLQKNDIDNSLLPFKSGDDPRGVTNGVWMWSEPLKDPKRKRGSILV
;
A
#
# COMPACT_ATOMS: atom_id res chain seq x y z
N MET A 1 5.40 0.27 -18.10
CA MET A 1 4.89 -0.27 -16.82
C MET A 1 3.73 0.58 -16.41
N SER A 2 2.53 0.01 -16.31
CA SER A 2 1.33 0.76 -15.94
C SER A 2 1.36 1.07 -14.44
N ASN A 3 1.44 2.35 -14.08
CA ASN A 3 1.10 2.82 -12.74
C ASN A 3 -0.41 2.61 -12.55
N GLN A 4 -0.82 1.40 -12.17
CA GLN A 4 -2.22 1.06 -11.96
C GLN A 4 -2.64 1.57 -10.58
N GLN A 5 -3.33 2.70 -10.57
CA GLN A 5 -4.25 3.04 -9.50
C GLN A 5 -5.41 2.04 -9.58
N ILE A 6 -5.49 1.15 -8.58
CA ILE A 6 -6.63 0.24 -8.42
C ILE A 6 -7.38 0.79 -7.21
N TYR A 7 -8.62 1.25 -7.42
CA TYR A 7 -9.60 1.67 -6.42
C TYR A 7 -9.04 2.05 -5.04
N GLY A 8 -8.68 3.32 -4.83
CA GLY A 8 -8.28 3.84 -3.52
C GLY A 8 -6.89 3.42 -3.04
N PHE A 9 -6.09 2.68 -3.82
CA PHE A 9 -4.69 2.35 -3.47
C PHE A 9 -3.70 3.00 -4.40
N ILE A 10 -2.57 3.38 -3.81
CA ILE A 10 -1.41 3.80 -4.56
C ILE A 10 -0.14 3.22 -3.95
N GLN A 11 0.75 2.72 -4.80
CA GLN A 11 2.08 2.28 -4.35
C GLN A 11 2.90 3.52 -4.02
N LEU A 12 3.37 3.65 -2.78
CA LEU A 12 4.17 4.78 -2.30
C LEU A 12 5.66 4.57 -2.61
N ILE A 13 6.16 3.37 -2.35
CA ILE A 13 7.53 2.98 -2.65
C ILE A 13 7.50 1.82 -3.64
N THR A 14 8.14 2.00 -4.77
CA THR A 14 8.26 1.01 -5.83
C THR A 14 9.65 0.39 -5.75
N CYS A 15 9.71 -0.94 -5.85
CA CYS A 15 10.97 -1.63 -6.05
C CYS A 15 11.35 -1.54 -7.53
N ILE A 16 12.54 -1.02 -7.83
CA ILE A 16 13.08 -1.02 -9.19
C ILE A 16 13.41 -2.48 -9.54
N PRO A 17 12.91 -3.01 -10.67
CA PRO A 17 13.25 -4.37 -11.07
C PRO A 17 14.77 -4.53 -11.19
N PRO A 18 15.36 -5.58 -10.59
CA PRO A 18 16.78 -5.85 -10.74
C PRO A 18 17.11 -6.19 -12.19
N THR A 19 18.33 -5.87 -12.62
CA THR A 19 18.88 -6.45 -13.85
C THR A 19 19.17 -7.94 -13.67
N ASP A 20 19.38 -8.68 -14.76
CA ASP A 20 19.73 -10.11 -14.69
C ASP A 20 20.99 -10.36 -13.85
N GLN A 21 21.96 -9.44 -13.95
CA GLN A 21 23.21 -9.48 -13.19
C GLN A 21 22.97 -9.24 -11.69
N GLN A 22 22.08 -8.33 -11.35
CA GLN A 22 21.68 -8.04 -9.96
C GLN A 22 20.85 -9.17 -9.34
N SER A 23 19.99 -9.82 -10.13
CA SER A 23 19.16 -10.95 -9.69
C SER A 23 20.00 -12.17 -9.29
N SER A 24 21.23 -12.25 -9.81
CA SER A 24 22.16 -13.36 -9.59
C SER A 24 23.10 -13.11 -8.39
N ASP A 25 23.12 -11.90 -7.84
CA ASP A 25 23.98 -11.53 -6.72
C ASP A 25 23.27 -11.79 -5.37
N PRO A 26 23.76 -12.73 -4.54
CA PRO A 26 23.14 -13.05 -3.25
C PRO A 26 23.25 -11.93 -2.22
N ALA A 27 24.12 -10.93 -2.45
CA ALA A 27 24.24 -9.74 -1.61
C ALA A 27 23.44 -8.54 -2.15
N TYR A 28 22.68 -8.71 -3.25
CA TYR A 28 21.94 -7.62 -3.86
C TYR A 28 20.91 -7.04 -2.89
N ILE A 29 21.00 -5.72 -2.69
CA ILE A 29 20.00 -4.94 -1.97
C ILE A 29 19.07 -4.30 -2.99
N PRO A 30 17.75 -4.55 -2.93
CA PRO A 30 16.79 -3.97 -3.87
C PRO A 30 16.82 -2.44 -3.87
N GLN A 31 16.83 -1.86 -5.08
CA GLN A 31 16.73 -0.42 -5.24
C GLN A 31 15.28 0.04 -5.14
N LEU A 32 15.06 1.12 -4.39
CA LEU A 32 13.72 1.66 -4.11
C LEU A 32 13.58 3.06 -4.71
N THR A 33 12.40 3.36 -5.22
CA THR A 33 12.03 4.71 -5.66
C THR A 33 10.69 5.12 -5.07
N ILE A 34 10.51 6.42 -4.84
CA ILE A 34 9.24 6.98 -4.39
C ILE A 34 8.36 7.22 -5.61
N ASN A 35 7.10 6.81 -5.53
CA ASN A 35 6.13 7.09 -6.58
C ASN A 35 5.71 8.58 -6.50
N PRO A 36 6.01 9.40 -7.53
CA PRO A 36 5.69 10.82 -7.51
C PRO A 36 4.17 11.08 -7.45
N ILE A 37 3.35 10.16 -7.99
CA ILE A 37 1.89 10.28 -7.93
C ILE A 37 1.40 10.10 -6.49
N ALA A 38 1.96 9.15 -5.75
CA ALA A 38 1.62 8.93 -4.33
C ALA A 38 1.97 10.15 -3.48
N THR A 39 3.13 10.75 -3.72
CA THR A 39 3.55 11.98 -3.05
C THR A 39 2.60 13.15 -3.34
N ALA A 40 2.18 13.31 -4.60
CA ALA A 40 1.22 14.34 -4.98
C ALA A 40 -0.13 14.13 -4.29
N THR A 41 -0.66 12.90 -4.29
CA THR A 41 -1.90 12.56 -3.58
C THR A 41 -1.80 12.84 -2.07
N LEU A 42 -0.67 12.52 -1.44
CA LEU A 42 -0.43 12.85 -0.03
C LEU A 42 -0.48 14.36 0.23
N ALA A 43 0.11 15.16 -0.65
CA ALA A 43 0.14 16.62 -0.51
C ALA A 43 -1.23 17.28 -0.77
N GLU A 44 -2.01 16.74 -1.71
CA GLU A 44 -3.30 17.31 -2.12
C GLU A 44 -4.46 16.88 -1.20
N GLU A 45 -4.47 15.63 -0.74
CA GLU A 45 -5.63 15.05 -0.07
C GLU A 45 -5.51 14.92 1.45
N PHE A 46 -4.30 15.01 2.01
CA PHE A 46 -4.07 14.79 3.44
C PHE A 46 -3.61 16.07 4.14
N GLU A 47 -4.33 16.46 5.19
CA GLU A 47 -3.98 17.62 6.00
C GLU A 47 -3.24 17.20 7.28
N SER A 48 -2.25 18.00 7.68
CA SER A 48 -1.56 17.82 8.97
C SER A 48 -2.50 18.14 10.15
N PRO A 49 -2.47 17.36 11.25
CA PRO A 49 -1.62 16.20 11.50
C PRO A 49 -2.15 14.92 10.82
N ILE A 50 -1.24 14.14 10.24
CA ILE A 50 -1.52 12.84 9.61
C ILE A 50 -1.21 11.72 10.61
N SER A 51 -2.14 10.78 10.78
CA SER A 51 -1.90 9.51 11.46
C SER A 51 -1.64 8.40 10.45
N ILE A 52 -0.63 7.58 10.73
CA ILE A 52 -0.16 6.52 9.84
C ILE A 52 -0.23 5.19 10.59
N PHE A 53 -0.93 4.20 10.00
CA PHE A 53 -0.92 2.82 10.46
C PHE A 53 -0.10 1.98 9.49
N VAL A 54 0.85 1.18 9.98
CA VAL A 54 1.74 0.37 9.14
C VAL A 54 1.63 -1.10 9.50
N TYR A 55 1.48 -1.98 8.50
CA TYR A 55 1.42 -3.43 8.68
C TYR A 55 2.68 -4.12 8.13
N MET A 56 3.65 -4.41 9.00
CA MET A 56 4.92 -5.05 8.63
C MET A 56 5.06 -6.45 9.22
N GLY A 57 5.80 -7.33 8.53
CA GLY A 57 6.07 -8.70 8.97
C GLY A 57 6.34 -9.67 7.83
N ASN A 58 6.55 -10.94 8.17
CA ASN A 58 6.93 -11.99 7.22
C ASN A 58 5.91 -12.18 6.07
N LEU A 59 6.39 -12.68 4.93
CA LEU A 59 5.53 -13.10 3.82
C LEU A 59 4.52 -14.15 4.29
N GLY A 60 3.30 -14.13 3.72
CA GLY A 60 2.23 -15.06 4.09
C GLY A 60 1.52 -14.79 5.43
N ALA A 61 1.94 -13.78 6.21
CA ALA A 61 1.35 -13.50 7.53
C ALA A 61 -0.01 -12.76 7.52
N GLY A 62 -0.73 -12.72 6.37
CA GLY A 62 -2.06 -12.10 6.30
C GLY A 62 -2.13 -10.57 6.43
N LYS A 63 -1.01 -9.85 6.30
CA LYS A 63 -0.93 -8.38 6.47
C LYS A 63 -1.90 -7.61 5.59
N SER A 64 -1.94 -7.90 4.28
CA SER A 64 -2.86 -7.29 3.32
C SER A 64 -4.33 -7.49 3.73
N LYS A 65 -4.66 -8.68 4.24
CA LYS A 65 -6.01 -9.01 4.72
C LYS A 65 -6.37 -8.18 5.95
N LEU A 66 -5.46 -8.08 6.93
CA LEU A 66 -5.69 -7.27 8.14
C LEU A 66 -5.85 -5.79 7.80
N ALA A 67 -4.96 -5.23 6.99
CA ALA A 67 -5.04 -3.85 6.55
C ALA A 67 -6.35 -3.55 5.80
N SER A 68 -6.82 -4.51 5.03
CA SER A 68 -8.10 -4.41 4.32
C SER A 68 -9.30 -4.35 5.26
N LEU A 69 -9.30 -5.18 6.32
CA LEU A 69 -10.32 -5.12 7.37
C LEU A 69 -10.28 -3.78 8.11
N THR A 70 -9.10 -3.21 8.32
CA THR A 70 -8.95 -1.90 8.95
C THR A 70 -9.54 -0.78 8.10
N VAL A 71 -9.25 -0.74 6.79
CA VAL A 71 -9.86 0.24 5.87
C VAL A 71 -11.38 0.14 5.94
N ALA A 72 -11.92 -1.07 5.78
CA ALA A 72 -13.36 -1.27 5.74
C ALA A 72 -14.04 -0.87 7.07
N SER A 73 -13.43 -1.24 8.20
CA SER A 73 -13.91 -0.87 9.53
C SER A 73 -13.94 0.65 9.74
N LEU A 74 -12.90 1.35 9.27
CA LEU A 74 -12.80 2.81 9.42
C LEU A 74 -13.71 3.57 8.45
N GLN A 75 -14.00 3.01 7.28
CA GLN A 75 -14.95 3.60 6.33
C GLN A 75 -16.42 3.37 6.68
N LYS A 76 -16.72 2.46 7.63
CA LYS A 76 -18.10 2.02 7.95
C LYS A 76 -18.86 1.47 6.72
N ASN A 77 -18.13 0.90 5.77
CA ASN A 77 -18.72 0.23 4.61
C ASN A 77 -18.89 -1.26 4.93
N ASP A 78 -19.95 -1.88 4.42
CA ASP A 78 -20.05 -3.34 4.42
C ASP A 78 -18.91 -3.92 3.59
N ILE A 79 -18.22 -4.91 4.14
CA ILE A 79 -17.03 -5.51 3.51
C ILE A 79 -17.47 -6.38 2.35
N ASP A 80 -17.42 -5.85 1.13
CA ASP A 80 -17.39 -6.71 -0.05
C ASP A 80 -16.03 -7.40 -0.11
N ASN A 81 -15.98 -8.67 0.30
CA ASN A 81 -14.77 -9.49 0.26
C ASN A 81 -14.23 -9.71 -1.18
N SER A 82 -15.00 -9.39 -2.23
CA SER A 82 -14.53 -9.41 -3.61
C SER A 82 -13.68 -8.19 -3.99
N LEU A 83 -13.77 -7.12 -3.20
CA LEU A 83 -13.05 -5.86 -3.38
C LEU A 83 -11.98 -5.67 -2.30
N LEU A 84 -11.30 -6.76 -1.91
CA LEU A 84 -10.27 -6.64 -0.88
C LEU A 84 -9.16 -5.68 -1.36
N PRO A 85 -9.00 -4.57 -0.64
CA PRO A 85 -8.25 -3.44 -1.13
C PRO A 85 -6.76 -3.70 -1.39
N PHE A 86 -6.14 -4.48 -0.51
CA PHE A 86 -4.76 -4.92 -0.69
C PHE A 86 -4.75 -6.33 -1.26
N LYS A 87 -4.02 -6.52 -2.36
CA LYS A 87 -3.88 -7.84 -2.99
C LYS A 87 -3.38 -8.85 -1.95
N SER A 88 -4.14 -9.93 -1.79
CA SER A 88 -3.85 -11.03 -0.88
C SER A 88 -3.99 -12.35 -1.65
N GLY A 89 -3.25 -13.36 -1.21
CA GLY A 89 -3.17 -14.66 -1.87
C GLY A 89 -1.94 -15.44 -1.43
N ASP A 90 -1.87 -16.68 -1.87
CA ASP A 90 -0.85 -17.63 -1.44
C ASP A 90 0.35 -17.69 -2.42
N ASP A 91 0.63 -16.63 -3.18
CA ASP A 91 1.80 -16.61 -4.08
C ASP A 91 3.08 -16.66 -3.23
N PRO A 92 3.90 -17.72 -3.34
CA PRO A 92 5.11 -17.90 -2.53
C PRO A 92 6.18 -16.83 -2.80
N ARG A 93 6.08 -16.08 -3.91
CA ARG A 93 6.97 -14.95 -4.23
C ARG A 93 6.56 -13.64 -3.56
N GLY A 94 5.47 -13.66 -2.79
CA GLY A 94 4.90 -12.47 -2.16
C GLY A 94 3.92 -11.75 -3.08
N VAL A 95 2.80 -11.34 -2.50
CA VAL A 95 1.69 -10.69 -3.21
C VAL A 95 1.84 -9.17 -3.25
N THR A 96 2.69 -8.61 -2.37
CA THR A 96 2.89 -7.18 -2.15
C THR A 96 4.39 -6.89 -2.18
N ASN A 97 4.85 -6.13 -3.17
CA ASN A 97 6.24 -5.66 -3.28
C ASN A 97 6.28 -4.14 -3.12
N GLY A 98 7.27 -3.63 -2.38
CA GLY A 98 7.35 -2.21 -2.02
C GLY A 98 6.40 -1.83 -0.88
N VAL A 99 6.08 -0.53 -0.77
CA VAL A 99 5.14 -0.01 0.24
C VAL A 99 3.90 0.53 -0.46
N TRP A 100 2.73 0.13 0.00
CA TRP A 100 1.44 0.52 -0.54
C TRP A 100 0.70 1.40 0.46
N MET A 101 -0.09 2.33 -0.04
CA MET A 101 -0.90 3.20 0.79
C MET A 101 -2.35 3.25 0.31
N TRP A 102 -3.24 3.45 1.27
CA TRP A 102 -4.62 3.86 1.03
C TRP A 102 -4.62 5.35 0.65
N SER A 103 -5.06 5.65 -0.57
CA SER A 103 -5.00 6.96 -1.22
C SER A 103 -6.13 7.90 -0.82
N GLU A 104 -7.13 7.43 -0.07
CA GLU A 104 -8.24 8.26 0.39
C GLU A 104 -8.13 8.55 1.89
N PRO A 105 -8.41 9.78 2.34
CA PRO A 105 -8.52 10.05 3.76
C PRO A 105 -9.69 9.26 4.36
N LEU A 106 -9.44 8.61 5.51
CA LEU A 106 -10.48 7.90 6.23
C LEU A 106 -11.46 8.93 6.83
N LYS A 107 -12.72 8.90 6.40
CA LYS A 107 -13.67 10.00 6.59
C LYS A 107 -13.96 10.31 8.07
N ASP A 108 -13.45 11.45 8.55
CA ASP A 108 -14.18 12.35 9.44
C ASP A 108 -14.82 13.44 8.55
N PRO A 109 -16.16 13.62 8.53
CA PRO A 109 -16.82 14.63 7.70
C PRO A 109 -16.40 16.08 7.99
N LYS A 110 -15.60 16.33 9.04
CA LYS A 110 -15.04 17.65 9.37
C LYS A 110 -13.54 17.75 9.09
N ARG A 111 -12.83 16.65 8.80
CA ARG A 111 -11.36 16.60 8.77
C ARG A 111 -10.86 15.53 7.79
N LYS A 112 -10.13 15.92 6.75
CA LYS A 112 -9.39 15.02 5.84
C LYS A 112 -8.13 14.46 6.54
N ARG A 113 -8.28 13.46 7.42
CA ARG A 113 -7.17 12.98 8.26
C ARG A 113 -7.00 11.46 8.25
N GLY A 114 -5.80 11.01 7.90
CA GLY A 114 -5.31 9.64 8.14
C GLY A 114 -5.23 8.76 6.89
N SER A 115 -4.11 8.05 6.74
CA SER A 115 -3.85 7.05 5.69
C SER A 115 -3.41 5.72 6.33
N ILE A 116 -3.61 4.61 5.61
CA ILE A 116 -3.13 3.28 5.98
C ILE A 116 -2.01 2.88 5.03
N LEU A 117 -0.88 2.44 5.57
CA LEU A 117 0.26 1.89 4.84
C LEU A 117 0.37 0.38 5.06
N VAL A 118 0.75 -0.34 4.01
CA VAL A 118 0.97 -1.79 4.00
C VAL A 118 2.26 -2.12 3.28
#